data_AF-A0A496WHB0-F1
#
_entry.id   AF-A0A496WHB0-F1
#
_cell.length_a   1.000
_cell.length_b   1.000
_cell.length_c   1.000
_cell.angle_alpha   90.00
_cell.angle_beta   90.00
_cell.angle_gamma   90.00
#
_symmetry.space_group_name_H-M   'P 1'
#
loop_
_entity.id
_entity.type
_entity.pdbx_description
1 polymer ?
#
loop_
_entity_poly.entity_id
_entity_poly.type
_entity_poly.pdbx_seq_one_letter_code
_entity_poly.pdbx_strand_id
1 'polypeptide(L)'
;MLPTTFRARRIGKIDTQWQAVFFDYWPAYEAWYRHNMKADINPEALKRGHRQLATVMPEMLPLYESFLEASNDCPVAAQFLTGYQPPAYLVSCSQAVLLDEEPLLMRNYDLSPDLSENLLTQSNWLGQNIIGSNECLWGLDDGMNRSGLVASLTFGGSKQLGKGFGIPFIMRYLLQTCVNVKQAIKVLQRVPSHMAYNVTLLDRQGSFATVMLAPGQGVIVTRERCITNHQTQVTWPRQATFTKTQERKQFLDELLARGKVNEQQLREAFLAAPLRSANYPQKFGTVYTAVYKPLSETMSYYWPAEKAWQHSFADFRSSEKTVNLGKQTSLAMVHGDVIEYAESDHGLSANIRQQLLQSLVYLPISVVGQPDALEALKRNLRTENSFCWKDYGRQVAQIWRYPVPAN
;
A
#
# COMPACT_ATOMS: atom_id res chain seq x y z
N MET A 1 2.44 -4.80 -18.70
CA MET A 1 2.54 -3.67 -17.76
C MET A 1 3.80 -2.89 -18.06
N LEU A 2 3.75 -1.57 -17.84
CA LEU A 2 4.89 -0.69 -18.07
C LEU A 2 5.93 -0.87 -16.94
N PRO A 3 7.22 -0.71 -17.24
CA PRO A 3 8.25 -0.62 -16.21
C PRO A 3 7.95 0.52 -15.23
N THR A 4 8.17 0.29 -13.94
CA THR A 4 7.97 1.28 -12.86
C THR A 4 9.33 1.69 -12.30
N THR A 5 9.64 2.99 -12.36
CA THR A 5 10.90 3.54 -11.85
C THR A 5 10.74 4.10 -10.44
N PHE A 6 11.52 3.56 -9.52
CA PHE A 6 11.70 4.07 -8.16
C PHE A 6 12.89 5.01 -8.11
N ARG A 7 12.80 6.05 -7.26
CA ARG A 7 13.84 7.07 -7.10
C ARG A 7 14.20 7.25 -5.65
N ALA A 8 15.50 7.33 -5.36
CA ALA A 8 16.04 7.70 -4.08
C ALA A 8 16.61 9.11 -4.18
N ARG A 9 16.15 10.04 -3.32
CA ARG A 9 16.63 11.43 -3.31
C ARG A 9 16.99 11.86 -1.89
N ARG A 10 18.13 12.53 -1.75
CA ARG A 10 18.45 13.27 -0.50
C ARG A 10 17.82 14.65 -0.59
N ILE A 11 17.03 15.01 0.43
CA ILE A 11 16.39 16.33 0.57
C ILE A 11 16.86 16.93 1.90
N GLY A 12 18.05 17.53 1.87
CA GLY A 12 18.65 18.12 3.07
C GLY A 12 18.02 19.46 3.46
N LYS A 13 17.47 20.18 2.49
CA LYS A 13 16.83 21.48 2.65
C LYS A 13 15.51 21.51 1.88
N ILE A 14 14.58 22.33 2.37
CA ILE A 14 13.31 22.62 1.69
C ILE A 14 13.55 23.82 0.78
N ASP A 15 14.26 23.55 -0.32
CA ASP A 15 14.65 24.54 -1.33
C ASP A 15 14.45 23.92 -2.73
N THR A 16 15.35 24.21 -3.67
CA THR A 16 15.38 23.60 -5.00
C THR A 16 15.35 22.06 -4.98
N GLN A 17 15.86 21.43 -3.91
CA GLN A 17 15.80 19.96 -3.76
C GLN A 17 14.37 19.45 -3.60
N TRP A 18 13.57 20.10 -2.75
CA TRP A 18 12.18 19.72 -2.56
C TRP A 18 11.29 20.26 -3.68
N GLN A 19 11.60 21.43 -4.24
CA GLN A 19 10.90 21.95 -5.42
C GLN A 19 10.91 20.97 -6.60
N ALA A 20 12.00 20.24 -6.81
CA ALA A 20 12.03 19.19 -7.82
C ALA A 20 10.98 18.09 -7.55
N VAL A 21 10.80 17.67 -6.30
CA VAL A 21 9.72 16.73 -5.91
C VAL A 21 8.36 17.38 -6.13
N PHE A 22 8.19 18.62 -5.70
CA PHE A 22 6.95 19.36 -5.90
C PHE A 22 6.55 19.41 -7.38
N PHE A 23 7.46 19.81 -8.28
CA PHE A 23 7.15 19.88 -9.71
C PHE A 23 6.88 18.52 -10.36
N ASP A 24 7.54 17.46 -9.90
CA ASP A 24 7.33 16.10 -10.42
C ASP A 24 5.93 15.55 -10.08
N TYR A 25 5.42 15.82 -8.87
CA TYR A 25 4.22 15.15 -8.35
C TYR A 25 3.01 16.08 -8.13
N TRP A 26 3.22 17.38 -7.92
CA TRP A 26 2.15 18.33 -7.61
C TRP A 26 1.04 18.39 -8.66
N PRO A 27 1.30 18.37 -9.99
CA PRO A 27 0.21 18.44 -10.96
C PRO A 27 -0.84 17.32 -10.79
N ALA A 28 -0.39 16.11 -10.44
CA ALA A 28 -1.29 14.98 -10.18
C ALA A 28 -2.05 15.16 -8.85
N TYR A 29 -1.36 15.57 -7.79
CA TYR A 29 -1.98 15.84 -6.50
C TYR A 29 -2.98 16.99 -6.56
N GLU A 30 -2.68 18.07 -7.29
CA GLU A 30 -3.57 19.21 -7.46
C GLU A 30 -4.86 18.77 -8.17
N ALA A 31 -4.74 18.04 -9.29
CA ALA A 31 -5.89 17.52 -10.02
C ALA A 31 -6.75 16.60 -9.14
N TRP A 32 -6.13 15.68 -8.41
CA TRP A 32 -6.82 14.79 -7.47
C TRP A 32 -7.50 15.58 -6.34
N TYR A 33 -6.79 16.52 -5.73
CA TYR A 33 -7.27 17.28 -4.57
C TYR A 33 -8.46 18.14 -4.95
N ARG A 34 -8.37 18.90 -6.06
CA ARG A 34 -9.47 19.73 -6.57
C ARG A 34 -10.70 18.90 -6.92
N HIS A 35 -10.51 17.78 -7.62
CA HIS A 35 -11.61 16.89 -7.98
C HIS A 35 -12.38 16.40 -6.76
N ASN A 36 -11.69 15.99 -5.71
CA ASN A 36 -12.32 15.38 -4.54
C ASN A 36 -12.85 16.40 -3.52
N MET A 37 -12.22 17.55 -3.39
CA MET A 37 -12.68 18.61 -2.47
C MET A 37 -13.95 19.30 -2.98
N LYS A 38 -14.30 19.16 -4.27
CA LYS A 38 -15.51 19.70 -4.90
C LYS A 38 -15.73 21.21 -4.65
N ALA A 39 -14.65 21.92 -4.39
CA ALA A 39 -14.61 23.35 -4.13
C ALA A 39 -13.23 23.86 -4.54
N ASP A 40 -13.18 25.09 -5.05
CA ASP A 40 -11.93 25.85 -5.13
C ASP A 40 -11.39 26.13 -3.73
N ILE A 41 -10.18 26.72 -3.67
CA ILE A 41 -9.48 27.10 -2.44
C ILE A 41 -10.49 27.69 -1.45
N ASN A 42 -10.54 27.13 -0.24
CA ASN A 42 -11.41 27.62 0.82
C ASN A 42 -10.54 28.30 1.88
N PRO A 43 -10.46 29.65 1.90
CA PRO A 43 -9.63 30.37 2.86
C PRO A 43 -9.92 29.99 4.31
N GLU A 44 -11.17 29.66 4.64
CA GLU A 44 -11.53 29.19 5.98
C GLU A 44 -11.04 27.77 6.25
N ALA A 45 -11.00 26.88 5.25
CA ALA A 45 -10.39 25.56 5.38
C ALA A 45 -8.88 25.66 5.58
N LEU A 46 -8.19 26.51 4.81
CA LEU A 46 -6.76 26.79 4.98
C LEU A 46 -6.47 27.34 6.40
N LYS A 47 -7.19 28.37 6.84
CA LYS A 47 -7.06 28.93 8.20
C LYS A 47 -7.29 27.86 9.28
N ARG A 48 -8.29 26.99 9.11
CA ARG A 48 -8.54 25.87 10.03
C ARG A 48 -7.40 24.88 10.03
N GLY A 49 -6.91 24.46 8.86
CA GLY A 49 -5.79 23.52 8.73
C GLY A 49 -4.53 24.05 9.39
N HIS A 50 -4.17 25.30 9.11
CA HIS A 50 -3.04 25.98 9.74
C HIS A 50 -3.18 26.06 11.27
N ARG A 51 -4.35 26.47 11.77
CA ARG A 51 -4.62 26.52 13.21
C ARG A 51 -4.48 25.14 13.86
N GLN A 52 -5.00 24.10 13.21
CA GLN A 52 -4.90 22.73 13.73
C GLN A 52 -3.46 22.24 13.72
N LEU A 53 -2.69 22.54 12.67
CA LEU A 53 -1.27 22.22 12.61
C LEU A 53 -0.52 22.89 13.76
N ALA A 54 -0.74 24.19 13.97
CA ALA A 54 -0.15 24.96 15.07
C ALA A 54 -0.50 24.41 16.45
N THR A 55 -1.74 23.96 16.66
CA THR A 55 -2.19 23.44 17.96
C THR A 55 -1.72 22.02 18.22
N VAL A 56 -1.74 21.16 17.20
CA VAL A 56 -1.56 19.71 17.39
C VAL A 56 -0.14 19.25 17.06
N MET A 57 0.52 19.87 16.09
CA MET A 57 1.89 19.53 15.68
C MET A 57 2.74 20.81 15.52
N PRO A 58 2.86 21.64 16.58
CA PRO A 58 3.52 22.95 16.52
C PRO A 58 4.96 22.88 16.00
N GLU A 59 5.68 21.81 16.30
CA GLU A 59 7.07 21.61 15.86
C GLU A 59 7.20 21.54 14.34
N MET A 60 6.10 21.25 13.62
CA MET A 60 6.08 21.14 12.16
C MET A 60 5.83 22.48 11.46
N LEU A 61 5.46 23.54 12.20
CA LEU A 61 5.17 24.86 11.61
C LEU A 61 6.34 25.43 10.79
N PRO A 62 7.61 25.41 11.28
CA PRO A 62 8.71 25.95 10.50
C PRO A 62 8.93 25.20 9.17
N LEU A 63 8.64 23.89 9.14
CA LEU A 63 8.72 23.10 7.91
C LEU A 63 7.57 23.46 6.97
N TYR A 64 6.35 23.59 7.50
CA TYR A 64 5.20 24.04 6.71
C TYR A 64 5.47 25.40 6.03
N GLU A 65 5.97 26.38 6.79
CA GLU A 65 6.36 27.70 6.25
C GLU A 65 7.41 27.57 5.14
N SER A 66 8.42 26.71 5.33
CA SER A 66 9.43 26.46 4.29
C SER A 66 8.83 25.83 3.02
N PHE A 67 7.85 24.92 3.16
CA PHE A 67 7.16 24.34 2.00
C PHE A 67 6.26 25.35 1.29
N LEU A 68 5.67 26.29 2.01
CA LEU A 68 4.91 27.39 1.41
C LEU A 68 5.80 28.25 0.52
N GLU A 69 6.92 28.73 1.06
CA GLU A 69 7.90 29.51 0.31
C GLU A 69 8.42 28.73 -0.92
N ALA A 70 8.78 27.46 -0.72
CA ALA A 70 9.26 26.60 -1.80
C ALA A 70 8.19 26.33 -2.88
N SER A 71 6.90 26.32 -2.53
CA SER A 71 5.78 26.16 -3.48
C SER A 71 5.30 27.48 -4.08
N ASN A 72 6.07 28.57 -3.92
CA ASN A 72 5.75 29.91 -4.40
C ASN A 72 4.37 30.38 -3.91
N ASP A 73 4.07 30.09 -2.64
CA ASP A 73 2.83 30.45 -1.93
C ASP A 73 1.54 30.03 -2.67
N CYS A 74 1.59 28.92 -3.43
CA CYS A 74 0.43 28.37 -4.11
C CYS A 74 -0.69 28.06 -3.08
N PRO A 75 -1.87 28.71 -3.14
CA PRO A 75 -2.85 28.56 -2.06
C PRO A 75 -3.48 27.16 -1.95
N VAL A 76 -3.57 26.41 -3.06
CA VAL A 76 -4.02 25.01 -3.03
C VAL A 76 -2.97 24.13 -2.37
N ALA A 77 -1.70 24.32 -2.72
CA ALA A 77 -0.59 23.63 -2.06
C ALA A 77 -0.58 23.97 -0.58
N ALA A 78 -0.74 25.24 -0.23
CA ALA A 78 -0.81 25.68 1.17
C ALA A 78 -1.88 24.92 1.97
N GLN A 79 -3.07 24.72 1.38
CA GLN A 79 -4.14 23.96 2.03
C GLN A 79 -3.82 22.46 2.10
N PHE A 80 -3.35 21.87 1.00
CA PHE A 80 -2.96 20.45 0.93
C PHE A 80 -1.87 20.11 1.94
N LEU A 81 -0.84 20.96 2.03
CA LEU A 81 0.35 20.75 2.85
C LEU A 81 0.07 20.87 4.36
N THR A 82 -1.07 21.44 4.78
CA THR A 82 -1.49 21.36 6.19
C THR A 82 -1.76 19.93 6.63
N GLY A 83 -2.11 19.06 5.66
CA GLY A 83 -2.52 17.69 5.91
C GLY A 83 -3.82 17.54 6.69
N TYR A 84 -4.55 18.61 6.97
CA TYR A 84 -5.75 18.57 7.80
C TYR A 84 -7.02 18.40 6.95
N GLN A 85 -7.83 17.39 7.28
CA GLN A 85 -9.03 16.98 6.53
C GLN A 85 -8.79 16.83 5.02
N PRO A 86 -7.80 16.03 4.58
CA PRO A 86 -7.63 15.74 3.16
C PRO A 86 -8.80 14.90 2.63
N PRO A 87 -8.96 14.80 1.29
CA PRO A 87 -9.85 13.82 0.68
C PRO A 87 -9.56 12.39 1.17
N ALA A 88 -10.55 11.50 1.03
CA ALA A 88 -10.38 10.09 1.37
C ALA A 88 -9.38 9.40 0.43
N TYR A 89 -8.44 8.63 0.97
CA TYR A 89 -7.57 7.73 0.22
C TYR A 89 -7.31 6.44 1.00
N LEU A 90 -7.10 5.35 0.27
CA LEU A 90 -6.99 4.00 0.82
C LEU A 90 -5.61 3.43 0.52
N VAL A 91 -4.95 2.90 1.54
CA VAL A 91 -3.63 2.28 1.44
C VAL A 91 -3.73 0.83 1.91
N SER A 92 -3.61 -0.13 0.99
CA SER A 92 -3.72 -1.55 1.34
C SER A 92 -2.35 -2.15 1.57
N CYS A 93 -2.16 -2.92 2.64
CA CYS A 93 -0.86 -3.42 3.05
C CYS A 93 -0.95 -4.72 3.85
N SER A 94 0.18 -5.39 4.01
CA SER A 94 0.45 -6.34 5.09
C SER A 94 1.67 -5.89 5.85
N GLN A 95 1.72 -6.11 7.16
CA GLN A 95 2.84 -5.75 8.03
C GLN A 95 3.19 -6.86 9.00
N ALA A 96 4.47 -7.00 9.29
CA ALA A 96 4.95 -7.89 10.33
C ALA A 96 6.20 -7.31 11.03
N VAL A 97 6.32 -7.58 12.32
CA VAL A 97 7.49 -7.32 13.15
C VAL A 97 8.13 -8.65 13.49
N LEU A 98 9.44 -8.74 13.28
CA LEU A 98 10.26 -9.85 13.73
C LEU A 98 11.20 -9.36 14.82
N LEU A 99 11.25 -10.10 15.93
CA LEU A 99 11.98 -9.76 17.15
C LEU A 99 13.13 -10.76 17.34
N ASP A 100 14.13 -10.63 16.50
CA ASP A 100 15.39 -11.38 16.61
C ASP A 100 16.50 -10.46 17.18
N GLU A 101 17.76 -10.88 17.12
CA GLU A 101 18.92 -10.05 17.52
C GLU A 101 18.98 -8.72 16.76
N GLU A 102 18.55 -8.72 15.49
CA GLU A 102 18.26 -7.52 14.71
C GLU A 102 16.74 -7.40 14.57
N PRO A 103 16.06 -6.59 15.40
CA PRO A 103 14.62 -6.39 15.25
C PRO A 103 14.33 -5.73 13.90
N LEU A 104 13.27 -6.15 13.22
CA LEU A 104 12.90 -5.58 11.92
C LEU A 104 11.38 -5.43 11.75
N LEU A 105 11.01 -4.48 10.89
CA LEU A 105 9.65 -4.29 10.42
C LEU A 105 9.61 -4.54 8.91
N MET A 106 8.66 -5.36 8.47
CA MET A 106 8.43 -5.67 7.05
C MET A 106 7.03 -5.23 6.63
N ARG A 107 6.93 -4.61 5.45
CA ARG A 107 5.66 -4.10 4.87
C ARG A 107 5.55 -4.48 3.40
N ASN A 108 4.39 -4.98 2.98
CA ASN A 108 3.95 -4.89 1.59
C ASN A 108 3.12 -3.63 1.41
N TYR A 109 3.43 -2.83 0.39
CA TYR A 109 2.64 -1.68 -0.03
C TYR A 109 1.84 -2.04 -1.28
N ASP A 110 0.52 -2.19 -1.13
CA ASP A 110 -0.41 -2.54 -2.22
C ASP A 110 -1.20 -1.31 -2.67
N LEU A 111 -0.94 -0.87 -3.90
CA LEU A 111 -1.60 0.27 -4.54
C LEU A 111 -1.67 0.02 -6.06
N SER A 112 -2.36 0.90 -6.78
CA SER A 112 -2.09 1.07 -8.20
C SER A 112 -0.65 1.59 -8.38
N PRO A 113 0.21 0.93 -9.19
CA PRO A 113 1.55 1.45 -9.46
C PRO A 113 1.58 2.87 -10.02
N ASP A 114 0.53 3.25 -10.75
CA ASP A 114 0.38 4.58 -11.37
C ASP A 114 0.07 5.68 -10.34
N LEU A 115 -0.32 5.33 -9.10
CA LEU A 115 -0.69 6.26 -8.04
C LEU A 115 0.40 6.45 -6.98
N SER A 116 1.44 5.62 -6.98
CA SER A 116 2.54 5.70 -6.03
C SER A 116 3.56 6.74 -6.48
N GLU A 117 4.06 7.58 -5.55
CA GLU A 117 5.18 8.49 -5.86
C GLU A 117 6.45 7.70 -6.25
N ASN A 118 6.59 6.45 -5.80
CA ASN A 118 7.76 5.60 -5.99
C ASN A 118 9.07 6.32 -5.58
N LEU A 119 8.97 7.19 -4.57
CA LEU A 119 10.05 8.06 -4.11
C LEU A 119 10.45 7.69 -2.69
N LEU A 120 11.70 7.27 -2.53
CA LEU A 120 12.38 7.11 -1.25
C LEU A 120 13.17 8.38 -0.97
N THR A 121 12.98 9.01 0.19
CA THR A 121 13.78 10.18 0.58
C THR A 121 14.63 9.93 1.79
N GLN A 122 15.81 10.52 1.80
CA GLN A 122 16.53 10.83 3.03
C GLN A 122 16.40 12.34 3.30
N SER A 123 15.81 12.69 4.44
CA SER A 123 15.67 14.09 4.89
C SER A 123 16.41 14.32 6.21
N ASN A 124 16.81 15.56 6.49
CA ASN A 124 17.41 15.97 7.77
C ASN A 124 16.80 17.28 8.25
N TRP A 125 15.48 17.29 8.35
CA TRP A 125 14.74 18.46 8.82
C TRP A 125 14.71 18.46 10.35
N LEU A 126 14.63 19.64 10.97
CA LEU A 126 14.58 19.81 12.44
C LEU A 126 15.63 18.97 13.22
N GLY A 127 16.80 18.72 12.62
CA GLY A 127 17.88 17.94 13.23
C GLY A 127 17.68 16.42 13.29
N GLN A 128 16.61 15.88 12.69
CA GLN A 128 16.33 14.45 12.68
C GLN A 128 16.48 13.89 11.26
N ASN A 129 17.44 12.99 11.09
CA ASN A 129 17.60 12.22 9.86
C ASN A 129 16.49 11.16 9.75
N ILE A 130 15.83 11.09 8.59
CA ILE A 130 14.76 10.13 8.29
C ILE A 130 15.00 9.54 6.89
N ILE A 131 14.89 8.22 6.76
CA ILE A 131 14.74 7.53 5.47
C ILE A 131 13.31 6.99 5.40
N GLY A 132 12.56 7.31 4.36
CA GLY A 132 11.19 6.81 4.22
C GLY A 132 10.59 6.97 2.83
N SER A 133 9.56 6.17 2.57
CA SER A 133 8.77 6.19 1.35
C SER A 133 7.83 7.39 1.38
N ASN A 134 8.01 8.33 0.46
CA ASN A 134 7.20 9.53 0.38
C ASN A 134 5.77 9.21 -0.07
N GLU A 135 4.84 9.97 0.49
CA GLU A 135 3.44 10.03 0.10
C GLU A 135 2.93 11.43 0.44
N CYS A 136 2.12 12.03 -0.43
CA CYS A 136 1.63 13.40 -0.29
C CYS A 136 2.76 14.44 -0.17
N LEU A 137 3.74 14.38 -1.06
CA LEU A 137 4.90 15.27 -1.25
C LEU A 137 5.94 15.26 -0.12
N TRP A 138 5.50 15.48 1.11
CA TRP A 138 6.36 15.55 2.29
C TRP A 138 5.87 14.68 3.44
N GLY A 139 4.72 14.02 3.28
CA GLY A 139 4.32 12.93 4.17
C GLY A 139 5.17 11.67 3.98
N LEU A 140 4.87 10.63 4.75
CA LEU A 140 5.51 9.32 4.65
C LEU A 140 4.48 8.20 4.78
N ASP A 141 4.67 7.16 3.99
CA ASP A 141 3.86 5.94 4.04
C ASP A 141 4.45 4.93 5.03
N ASP A 142 5.78 4.83 5.03
CA ASP A 142 6.60 4.13 6.00
C ASP A 142 8.01 4.76 6.05
N GLY A 143 8.76 4.43 7.09
CA GLY A 143 10.13 4.91 7.22
C GLY A 143 10.76 4.60 8.56
N MET A 144 12.01 5.01 8.70
CA MET A 144 12.76 4.98 9.95
C MET A 144 13.51 6.28 10.17
N ASN A 145 13.76 6.63 11.43
CA ASN A 145 14.59 7.76 11.79
C ASN A 145 15.91 7.32 12.43
N ARG A 146 16.89 8.22 12.42
CA ARG A 146 18.24 8.01 12.99
C ARG A 146 18.23 7.77 14.50
N SER A 147 17.12 8.12 15.17
CA SER A 147 16.92 7.82 16.59
C SER A 147 16.49 6.38 16.84
N GLY A 148 16.26 5.61 15.77
CA GLY A 148 16.00 4.18 15.81
C GLY A 148 14.52 3.81 15.88
N LEU A 149 13.61 4.75 15.60
CA LEU A 149 12.18 4.48 15.45
C LEU A 149 11.86 4.14 14.00
N VAL A 150 11.10 3.07 13.80
CA VAL A 150 10.47 2.67 12.54
C VAL A 150 8.96 2.79 12.69
N ALA A 151 8.29 3.26 11.63
CA ALA A 151 6.85 3.29 11.55
C ALA A 151 6.39 2.89 10.14
N SER A 152 5.29 2.14 10.07
CA SER A 152 4.59 1.85 8.82
C SER A 152 3.08 1.79 9.05
N LEU A 153 2.26 1.97 8.01
CA LEU A 153 0.79 1.94 8.13
C LEU A 153 0.07 0.94 7.20
N THR A 154 -1.10 0.49 7.64
CA THR A 154 -2.13 -0.15 6.81
C THR A 154 -3.46 0.60 6.96
N PHE A 155 -4.39 0.42 6.03
CA PHE A 155 -5.74 0.95 6.18
C PHE A 155 -6.52 0.25 7.29
N GLY A 156 -7.29 0.99 8.09
CA GLY A 156 -8.03 0.46 9.24
C GLY A 156 -9.34 -0.25 8.90
N GLY A 157 -9.78 -0.22 7.62
CA GLY A 157 -10.97 -0.95 7.18
C GLY A 157 -12.31 -0.21 7.36
N SER A 158 -12.29 1.11 7.58
CA SER A 158 -13.50 1.92 7.76
C SER A 158 -13.57 3.09 6.78
N LYS A 159 -14.75 3.29 6.16
CA LYS A 159 -15.03 4.45 5.29
C LYS A 159 -15.22 5.76 6.05
N GLN A 160 -15.27 5.71 7.38
CA GLN A 160 -15.58 6.89 8.19
C GLN A 160 -14.53 7.97 7.97
N LEU A 161 -15.01 9.16 7.61
CA LEU A 161 -14.22 10.39 7.59
C LEU A 161 -14.52 11.19 8.86
N GLY A 162 -13.50 11.85 9.40
CA GLY A 162 -13.66 12.77 10.51
C GLY A 162 -12.68 13.92 10.49
N LYS A 163 -12.72 14.72 11.55
CA LYS A 163 -11.81 15.85 11.76
C LYS A 163 -10.46 15.32 12.22
N GLY A 164 -9.43 15.46 11.41
CA GLY A 164 -8.08 15.00 11.73
C GLY A 164 -7.13 15.17 10.56
N PHE A 165 -5.91 14.68 10.75
CA PHE A 165 -4.84 14.75 9.76
C PHE A 165 -4.80 13.51 8.86
N GLY A 166 -4.30 13.71 7.65
CA GLY A 166 -3.86 12.67 6.74
C GLY A 166 -2.77 11.82 7.39
N ILE A 167 -2.87 10.49 7.29
CA ILE A 167 -1.89 9.60 7.91
C ILE A 167 -0.45 9.85 7.45
N PRO A 168 -0.13 10.23 6.18
CA PRO A 168 1.25 10.53 5.79
C PRO A 168 1.89 11.66 6.60
N PHE A 169 1.11 12.67 6.98
CA PHE A 169 1.58 13.78 7.80
C PHE A 169 1.76 13.38 9.27
N ILE A 170 0.88 12.51 9.78
CA ILE A 170 1.05 11.91 11.12
C ILE A 170 2.33 11.07 11.15
N MET A 171 2.56 10.21 10.15
CA MET A 171 3.76 9.38 10.04
C MET A 171 5.04 10.21 9.97
N ARG A 172 5.02 11.28 9.15
CA ARG A 172 6.13 12.25 9.11
C ARG A 172 6.37 12.84 10.48
N TYR A 173 5.33 13.31 11.17
CA TYR A 173 5.46 13.90 12.49
C TYR A 173 6.05 12.93 13.53
N LEU A 174 5.60 11.67 13.54
CA LEU A 174 6.16 10.62 14.41
C LEU A 174 7.66 10.46 14.17
N LEU A 175 8.07 10.25 12.92
CA LEU A 175 9.47 10.02 12.58
C LEU A 175 10.33 11.29 12.76
N GLN A 176 9.72 12.47 12.71
CA GLN A 176 10.39 13.76 12.89
C GLN A 176 10.66 14.11 14.36
N THR A 177 9.81 13.65 15.29
CA THR A 177 9.83 14.14 16.69
C THR A 177 10.00 13.05 17.74
N CYS A 178 9.70 11.79 17.43
CA CYS A 178 9.77 10.69 18.39
C CYS A 178 11.06 9.88 18.23
N VAL A 179 11.67 9.47 19.34
CA VAL A 179 12.90 8.66 19.32
C VAL A 179 12.67 7.17 19.60
N ASN A 180 11.48 6.78 20.07
CA ASN A 180 11.14 5.40 20.39
C ASN A 180 9.63 5.14 20.38
N VAL A 181 9.23 3.87 20.53
CA VAL A 181 7.82 3.46 20.45
C VAL A 181 6.96 4.11 21.54
N LYS A 182 7.49 4.30 22.76
CA LYS A 182 6.75 4.90 23.87
C LYS A 182 6.33 6.35 23.56
N GLN A 183 7.23 7.14 22.97
CA GLN A 183 6.92 8.51 22.55
C GLN A 183 5.92 8.53 21.40
N ALA A 184 6.11 7.67 20.40
CA ALA A 184 5.21 7.58 19.25
C ALA A 184 3.77 7.22 19.65
N ILE A 185 3.57 6.30 20.60
CA ILE A 185 2.24 5.98 21.14
C ILE A 185 1.58 7.22 21.78
N LYS A 186 2.32 8.02 22.56
CA LYS A 186 1.80 9.24 23.18
C LYS A 186 1.36 10.28 22.14
N VAL A 187 2.11 10.39 21.03
CA VAL A 187 1.73 11.26 19.92
C VAL A 187 0.47 10.74 19.24
N LEU A 188 0.39 9.45 18.94
CA LEU A 188 -0.79 8.84 18.32
C LEU A 188 -2.06 8.96 19.18
N GLN A 189 -1.93 8.95 20.51
CA GLN A 189 -3.05 9.16 21.43
C GLN A 189 -3.67 10.57 21.36
N ARG A 190 -2.92 11.58 20.91
CA ARG A 190 -3.36 13.00 20.89
C ARG A 190 -3.61 13.55 19.50
N VAL A 191 -2.93 13.03 18.47
CA VAL A 191 -3.06 13.53 17.09
C VAL A 191 -4.27 12.87 16.42
N PRO A 192 -5.32 13.64 16.05
CA PRO A 192 -6.51 13.06 15.44
C PRO A 192 -6.23 12.61 14.00
N SER A 193 -6.65 11.40 13.65
CA SER A 193 -6.62 10.90 12.27
C SER A 193 -7.94 11.19 11.56
N HIS A 194 -7.88 11.61 10.29
CA HIS A 194 -9.07 11.87 9.47
C HIS A 194 -9.79 10.58 9.02
N MET A 195 -9.08 9.43 9.03
CA MET A 195 -9.58 8.11 8.65
C MET A 195 -9.06 7.02 9.58
N ALA A 196 -9.57 5.80 9.42
CA ALA A 196 -9.09 4.65 10.17
C ALA A 196 -7.79 4.09 9.56
N TYR A 197 -6.76 3.91 10.40
CA TYR A 197 -5.48 3.31 10.03
C TYR A 197 -4.93 2.45 11.15
N ASN A 198 -4.04 1.52 10.82
CA ASN A 198 -3.22 0.81 11.77
C ASN A 198 -1.77 1.24 11.58
N VAL A 199 -1.11 1.67 12.65
CA VAL A 199 0.30 2.08 12.63
C VAL A 199 1.11 1.08 13.44
N THR A 200 2.00 0.36 12.76
CA THR A 200 2.96 -0.53 13.42
C THR A 200 4.27 0.22 13.65
N LEU A 201 4.70 0.22 14.90
CA LEU A 201 5.89 0.88 15.42
C LEU A 201 6.91 -0.15 15.89
N LEU A 202 8.19 0.11 15.67
CA LEU A 202 9.31 -0.68 16.18
C LEU A 202 10.46 0.26 16.53
N ASP A 203 11.19 0.00 17.63
CA ASP A 203 12.44 0.68 17.92
C ASP A 203 13.65 -0.25 17.95
N ARG A 204 14.86 0.34 17.94
CA ARG A 204 16.14 -0.39 17.95
C ARG A 204 16.33 -1.30 19.17
N GLN A 205 15.57 -1.09 20.26
CA GLN A 205 15.60 -1.97 21.43
C GLN A 205 14.64 -3.18 21.27
N GLY A 206 13.94 -3.29 20.14
CA GLY A 206 12.96 -4.35 19.89
C GLY A 206 11.61 -4.10 20.56
N SER A 207 11.36 -2.92 21.15
CA SER A 207 10.01 -2.58 21.59
C SER A 207 9.17 -2.26 20.37
N PHE A 208 7.93 -2.77 20.33
CA PHE A 208 7.04 -2.62 19.19
C PHE A 208 5.59 -2.44 19.63
N ALA A 209 4.76 -1.79 18.83
CA ALA A 209 3.32 -1.72 19.08
C ALA A 209 2.55 -1.53 17.78
N THR A 210 1.34 -2.06 17.73
CA THR A 210 0.40 -1.78 16.65
C THR A 210 -0.72 -0.91 17.21
N VAL A 211 -0.86 0.30 16.68
CA VAL A 211 -1.78 1.33 17.17
C VAL A 211 -2.86 1.57 16.13
N MET A 212 -4.10 1.29 16.50
CA MET A 212 -5.28 1.48 15.66
C MET A 212 -5.86 2.86 15.92
N LEU A 213 -5.95 3.67 14.86
CA LEU A 213 -6.49 5.02 14.87
C LEU A 213 -7.85 5.00 14.19
N ALA A 214 -8.83 5.73 14.70
CA ALA A 214 -10.09 5.97 14.01
C ALA A 214 -10.63 7.38 14.35
N PRO A 215 -11.33 8.05 13.42
CA PRO A 215 -11.76 9.42 13.64
C PRO A 215 -12.79 9.53 14.77
N GLY A 216 -12.53 10.42 15.73
CA GLY A 216 -13.42 10.65 16.88
C GLY A 216 -13.46 9.51 17.90
N GLN A 217 -12.51 8.55 17.84
CA GLN A 217 -12.42 7.44 18.77
C GLN A 217 -11.07 7.46 19.50
N GLY A 218 -11.03 6.86 20.70
CA GLY A 218 -9.76 6.60 21.38
C GLY A 218 -8.91 5.60 20.59
N VAL A 219 -7.59 5.74 20.66
CA VAL A 219 -6.68 4.79 19.99
C VAL A 219 -6.65 3.45 20.72
N ILE A 220 -6.51 2.36 19.97
CA ILE A 220 -6.30 1.02 20.54
C ILE A 220 -4.85 0.64 20.35
N VAL A 221 -4.13 0.39 21.44
CA VAL A 221 -2.73 -0.02 21.41
C VAL A 221 -2.66 -1.53 21.66
N THR A 222 -2.07 -2.28 20.73
CA THR A 222 -1.89 -3.72 20.83
C THR A 222 -0.41 -4.10 20.72
N ARG A 223 -0.12 -5.36 21.06
CA ARG A 223 1.17 -6.02 20.81
C ARG A 223 1.04 -7.07 19.70
N GLU A 224 0.13 -6.86 18.75
CA GLU A 224 0.03 -7.72 17.58
C GLU A 224 1.26 -7.53 16.69
N ARG A 225 2.00 -8.61 16.47
CA ARG A 225 3.24 -8.60 15.65
C ARG A 225 2.96 -8.47 14.16
N CYS A 226 1.73 -8.64 13.71
CA CYS A 226 1.36 -8.44 12.32
C CYS A 226 -0.02 -7.78 12.23
N ILE A 227 -0.27 -7.07 11.13
CA ILE A 227 -1.58 -6.49 10.85
C ILE A 227 -1.77 -6.30 9.34
N THR A 228 -3.03 -6.32 8.91
CA THR A 228 -3.44 -6.10 7.53
C THR A 228 -4.45 -4.95 7.49
N ASN A 229 -5.48 -4.99 6.65
CA ASN A 229 -6.32 -3.83 6.32
C ASN A 229 -7.65 -3.78 7.08
N HIS A 230 -7.63 -4.17 8.36
CA HIS A 230 -8.76 -4.11 9.28
C HIS A 230 -8.26 -3.87 10.71
N GLN A 231 -9.15 -3.43 11.59
CA GLN A 231 -8.90 -3.28 13.03
C GLN A 231 -9.36 -4.53 13.78
N THR A 232 -9.91 -4.37 14.99
CA THR A 232 -10.41 -5.47 15.83
C THR A 232 -11.50 -6.32 15.15
N GLN A 233 -12.25 -5.73 14.21
CA GLN A 233 -13.27 -6.42 13.43
C GLN A 233 -13.35 -5.86 12.00
N VAL A 234 -13.92 -6.65 11.09
CA VAL A 234 -14.24 -6.17 9.74
C VAL A 234 -15.52 -5.35 9.75
N THR A 235 -15.38 -4.04 9.57
CA THR A 235 -16.49 -3.08 9.45
C THR A 235 -16.89 -2.80 7.99
N TRP A 236 -16.06 -3.20 7.02
CA TRP A 236 -16.32 -2.99 5.59
C TRP A 236 -16.08 -4.27 4.78
N PRO A 237 -17.07 -5.17 4.68
CA PRO A 237 -16.91 -6.49 4.07
C PRO A 237 -16.36 -6.47 2.64
N ARG A 238 -16.85 -5.56 1.78
CA ARG A 238 -16.38 -5.46 0.38
C ARG A 238 -14.88 -5.13 0.28
N GLN A 239 -14.36 -4.26 1.15
CA GLN A 239 -12.92 -3.95 1.17
C GLN A 239 -12.12 -5.13 1.76
N ALA A 240 -12.66 -5.80 2.78
CA ALA A 240 -12.02 -6.98 3.37
C ALA A 240 -11.86 -8.12 2.36
N THR A 241 -12.90 -8.38 1.54
CA THR A 241 -12.83 -9.34 0.43
C THR A 241 -11.83 -8.90 -0.64
N PHE A 242 -11.89 -7.65 -1.09
CA PHE A 242 -10.99 -7.14 -2.14
C PHE A 242 -9.51 -7.24 -1.75
N THR A 243 -9.19 -6.89 -0.50
CA THR A 243 -7.82 -6.89 0.01
C THR A 243 -7.39 -8.23 0.62
N LYS A 244 -8.29 -9.23 0.69
CA LYS A 244 -8.06 -10.50 1.38
C LYS A 244 -7.52 -10.31 2.80
N THR A 245 -8.03 -9.29 3.50
CA THR A 245 -7.42 -8.79 4.75
C THR A 245 -7.34 -9.86 5.84
N GLN A 246 -8.39 -10.66 5.99
CA GLN A 246 -8.47 -11.72 6.99
C GLN A 246 -7.57 -12.91 6.62
N GLU A 247 -7.60 -13.36 5.36
CA GLU A 247 -6.75 -14.45 4.83
C GLU A 247 -5.25 -14.13 5.05
N ARG A 248 -4.83 -12.91 4.68
CA ARG A 248 -3.44 -12.47 4.88
C ARG A 248 -3.06 -12.35 6.35
N LYS A 249 -3.99 -11.92 7.21
CA LYS A 249 -3.76 -11.81 8.65
C LYS A 249 -3.60 -13.19 9.28
N GLN A 250 -4.52 -14.11 8.98
CA GLN A 250 -4.46 -15.49 9.45
C GLN A 250 -3.15 -16.16 9.01
N PHE A 251 -2.75 -15.99 7.74
CA PHE A 251 -1.48 -16.52 7.25
C PHE A 251 -0.28 -16.00 8.05
N LEU A 252 -0.23 -14.69 8.34
CA LEU A 252 0.85 -14.10 9.14
C LEU A 252 0.82 -14.56 10.59
N ASP A 253 -0.36 -14.64 11.21
CA ASP A 253 -0.53 -15.12 12.57
C ASP A 253 -0.02 -16.56 12.71
N GLU A 254 -0.42 -17.44 11.79
CA GLU A 254 0.05 -18.82 11.74
C GLU A 254 1.56 -18.90 11.49
N LEU A 255 2.10 -18.12 10.56
CA LEU A 255 3.52 -18.09 10.26
C LEU A 255 4.33 -17.71 11.50
N LEU A 256 3.97 -16.60 12.17
CA LEU A 256 4.66 -16.08 13.35
C LEU A 256 4.42 -16.91 14.63
N ALA A 257 3.38 -17.76 14.65
CA ALA A 257 3.12 -18.68 15.77
C ALA A 257 3.93 -19.98 15.68
N ARG A 258 4.34 -20.42 14.48
CA ARG A 258 5.06 -21.68 14.24
C ARG A 258 6.50 -21.74 14.79
N GLY A 259 7.01 -20.67 15.40
CA GLY A 259 8.35 -20.63 16.01
C GLY A 259 9.33 -19.71 15.27
N LYS A 260 10.64 -20.04 15.30
CA LYS A 260 11.79 -19.23 14.85
C LYS A 260 11.81 -18.91 13.34
N VAL A 261 10.78 -18.22 12.85
CA VAL A 261 10.76 -17.64 11.50
C VAL A 261 11.89 -16.63 11.44
N ASN A 262 12.84 -16.82 10.54
CA ASN A 262 13.90 -15.85 10.32
C ASN A 262 13.50 -14.81 9.26
N GLU A 263 14.31 -13.76 9.11
CA GLU A 263 14.09 -12.70 8.12
C GLU A 263 13.89 -13.24 6.69
N GLN A 264 14.69 -14.22 6.28
CA GLN A 264 14.61 -14.77 4.92
C GLN A 264 13.26 -15.42 4.68
N GLN A 265 12.80 -16.27 5.60
CA GLN A 265 11.51 -16.95 5.51
C GLN A 265 10.35 -15.96 5.49
N LEU A 266 10.40 -14.94 6.36
CA LEU A 266 9.37 -13.89 6.37
C LEU A 266 9.38 -13.10 5.05
N ARG A 267 10.56 -12.76 4.53
CA ARG A 267 10.70 -12.03 3.27
C ARG A 267 10.19 -12.83 2.07
N GLU A 268 10.51 -14.11 2.00
CA GLU A 268 10.00 -15.02 0.96
C GLU A 268 8.47 -15.08 1.01
N ALA A 269 7.88 -15.13 2.21
CA ALA A 269 6.44 -15.09 2.39
C ALA A 269 5.82 -13.76 1.90
N PHE A 270 6.43 -12.61 2.19
CA PHE A 270 5.96 -11.30 1.70
C PHE A 270 6.07 -11.15 0.17
N LEU A 271 7.01 -11.84 -0.47
CA LEU A 271 7.19 -11.84 -1.92
C LEU A 271 6.31 -12.87 -2.66
N ALA A 272 5.52 -13.67 -1.92
CA ALA A 272 4.64 -14.70 -2.45
C ALA A 272 3.18 -14.50 -2.05
N ALA A 273 2.26 -15.21 -2.72
CA ALA A 273 0.88 -15.29 -2.26
C ALA A 273 0.82 -16.04 -0.91
N PRO A 274 -0.10 -15.68 0.01
CA PRO A 274 -1.20 -14.72 -0.18
C PRO A 274 -0.82 -13.26 0.14
N LEU A 275 0.39 -12.98 0.64
CA LEU A 275 0.77 -11.64 1.10
C LEU A 275 1.06 -10.67 -0.04
N ARG A 276 1.67 -11.15 -1.12
CA ARG A 276 1.87 -10.38 -2.34
C ARG A 276 0.59 -10.37 -3.18
N SER A 277 0.06 -9.18 -3.42
CA SER A 277 -1.03 -8.97 -4.37
C SER A 277 -0.48 -8.89 -5.79
N ALA A 278 -1.02 -9.70 -6.69
CA ALA A 278 -0.68 -9.70 -8.12
C ALA A 278 -1.85 -9.26 -9.02
N ASN A 279 -2.85 -8.56 -8.47
CA ASN A 279 -4.09 -8.16 -9.15
C ASN A 279 -3.90 -7.00 -10.15
N TYR A 280 -2.71 -6.85 -10.72
CA TYR A 280 -2.37 -5.71 -11.55
C TYR A 280 -3.26 -5.50 -12.79
N PRO A 281 -3.89 -6.53 -13.41
CA PRO A 281 -4.90 -6.31 -14.44
C PRO A 281 -6.08 -5.43 -14.00
N GLN A 282 -6.34 -5.35 -12.68
CA GLN A 282 -7.33 -4.46 -12.07
C GLN A 282 -6.71 -3.16 -11.52
N LYS A 283 -5.50 -2.80 -12.00
CA LYS A 283 -4.71 -1.64 -11.55
C LYS A 283 -4.43 -1.64 -10.04
N PHE A 284 -4.21 -2.82 -9.44
CA PHE A 284 -3.90 -2.95 -8.01
C PHE A 284 -2.91 -4.10 -7.76
N GLY A 285 -1.83 -3.87 -7.03
CA GLY A 285 -0.91 -4.94 -6.68
C GLY A 285 0.14 -4.47 -5.69
N THR A 286 0.98 -5.40 -5.21
CA THR A 286 2.12 -5.02 -4.37
C THR A 286 3.11 -4.25 -5.22
N VAL A 287 3.34 -2.99 -4.85
CA VAL A 287 4.25 -2.05 -5.50
C VAL A 287 5.68 -2.29 -5.01
N TYR A 288 5.87 -2.55 -3.71
CA TYR A 288 7.14 -2.97 -3.12
C TYR A 288 6.94 -3.75 -1.81
N THR A 289 7.94 -4.54 -1.44
CA THR A 289 8.14 -5.06 -0.07
C THR A 289 9.29 -4.28 0.58
N ALA A 290 9.03 -3.59 1.68
CA ALA A 290 10.05 -2.87 2.44
C ALA A 290 10.47 -3.66 3.69
N VAL A 291 11.77 -3.64 4.02
CA VAL A 291 12.32 -4.14 5.28
C VAL A 291 13.12 -3.02 5.93
N TYR A 292 12.80 -2.72 7.19
CA TYR A 292 13.47 -1.71 8.00
C TYR A 292 14.16 -2.35 9.20
N LYS A 293 15.42 -1.99 9.41
CA LYS A 293 16.31 -2.54 10.44
C LYS A 293 16.91 -1.39 11.26
N PRO A 294 16.26 -0.99 12.38
CA PRO A 294 16.65 0.19 13.14
C PRO A 294 17.96 0.05 13.93
N LEU A 295 18.44 -1.17 14.21
CA LEU A 295 19.71 -1.38 14.89
C LEU A 295 20.87 -1.24 13.89
N SER A 296 20.78 -1.91 12.74
CA SER A 296 21.73 -1.79 11.64
C SER A 296 21.60 -0.49 10.81
N GLU A 297 20.54 0.30 11.05
CA GLU A 297 20.28 1.57 10.36
C GLU A 297 20.12 1.42 8.83
N THR A 298 19.56 0.28 8.40
CA THR A 298 19.37 -0.05 6.98
C THR A 298 17.90 -0.23 6.63
N MET A 299 17.57 0.05 5.37
CA MET A 299 16.31 -0.34 4.78
C MET A 299 16.51 -0.87 3.36
N SER A 300 15.61 -1.74 2.92
CA SER A 300 15.66 -2.34 1.58
C SER A 300 14.27 -2.46 0.98
N TYR A 301 14.16 -2.18 -0.31
CA TYR A 301 13.04 -2.65 -1.12
C TYR A 301 13.37 -3.97 -1.82
N TYR A 302 12.37 -4.84 -1.90
CA TYR A 302 12.42 -6.13 -2.57
C TYR A 302 11.28 -6.28 -3.57
N TRP A 303 11.59 -6.94 -4.68
CA TRP A 303 10.63 -7.41 -5.68
C TRP A 303 11.01 -8.83 -6.11
N PRO A 304 10.06 -9.65 -6.59
CA PRO A 304 10.37 -11.00 -7.08
C PRO A 304 11.42 -10.97 -8.19
N ALA A 305 12.42 -11.86 -8.09
CA ALA A 305 13.53 -12.01 -9.05
C ALA A 305 14.42 -10.77 -9.28
N GLU A 306 14.25 -9.70 -8.50
CA GLU A 306 15.10 -8.52 -8.55
C GLU A 306 16.11 -8.54 -7.38
N LYS A 307 17.31 -7.98 -7.61
CA LYS A 307 18.23 -7.72 -6.49
C LYS A 307 17.57 -6.75 -5.50
N ALA A 308 17.88 -6.86 -4.22
CA ALA A 308 17.45 -5.87 -3.22
C ALA A 308 17.94 -4.46 -3.62
N TRP A 309 17.14 -3.43 -3.33
CA TRP A 309 17.58 -2.05 -3.44
C TRP A 309 17.70 -1.48 -2.03
N GLN A 310 18.93 -1.41 -1.56
CA GLN A 310 19.28 -1.20 -0.16
C GLN A 310 19.84 0.20 0.05
N HIS A 311 19.46 0.81 1.17
CA HIS A 311 19.93 2.11 1.62
C HIS A 311 20.23 2.05 3.13
N SER A 312 21.09 2.95 3.60
CA SER A 312 21.37 3.14 5.02
C SER A 312 21.57 4.61 5.32
N PHE A 313 21.51 5.01 6.58
CA PHE A 313 21.86 6.38 6.95
C PHE A 313 23.33 6.72 6.66
N ALA A 314 24.23 5.74 6.76
CA ALA A 314 25.66 5.91 6.52
C ALA A 314 26.01 6.03 5.02
N ASP A 315 25.25 5.36 4.15
CA ASP A 315 25.49 5.33 2.70
C ASP A 315 24.21 5.51 1.89
N PHE A 316 23.48 6.60 2.14
CA PHE A 316 22.34 6.97 1.30
C PHE A 316 22.82 7.70 0.05
N ARG A 317 22.61 7.11 -1.13
CA ARG A 317 22.93 7.71 -2.42
C ARG A 317 21.68 7.93 -3.25
N SER A 318 21.62 9.10 -3.90
CA SER A 318 20.62 9.33 -4.95
C SER A 318 20.80 8.27 -6.04
N SER A 319 19.73 7.59 -6.39
CA SER A 319 19.75 6.51 -7.37
C SER A 319 18.34 6.25 -7.91
N GLU A 320 18.26 5.52 -9.01
CA GLU A 320 16.98 5.06 -9.57
C GLU A 320 17.02 3.54 -9.77
N LYS A 321 15.84 2.92 -9.71
CA LYS A 321 15.67 1.51 -10.03
C LYS A 321 14.37 1.27 -10.75
N THR A 322 14.46 0.73 -11.96
CA THR A 322 13.29 0.32 -12.73
C THR A 322 13.01 -1.16 -12.53
N VAL A 323 11.77 -1.50 -12.21
CA VAL A 323 11.30 -2.88 -12.04
C VAL A 323 10.06 -3.14 -12.88
N ASN A 324 9.85 -4.39 -13.25
CA ASN A 324 8.66 -4.80 -14.00
C ASN A 324 7.61 -5.36 -13.05
N LEU A 325 6.70 -4.50 -12.60
CA LEU A 325 5.60 -4.94 -11.74
C LEU A 325 4.68 -5.88 -12.52
N GLY A 326 4.37 -7.02 -11.89
CA GLY A 326 3.43 -8.02 -12.43
C GLY A 326 3.92 -8.88 -13.59
N LYS A 327 5.22 -9.00 -13.83
CA LYS A 327 5.74 -10.20 -14.50
C LYS A 327 5.43 -11.41 -13.62
N GLN A 328 4.79 -12.44 -14.17
CA GLN A 328 4.81 -13.75 -13.55
C GLN A 328 6.26 -14.23 -13.60
N THR A 329 6.90 -14.36 -12.45
CA THR A 329 8.08 -15.21 -12.33
C THR A 329 7.57 -16.64 -12.52
N SER A 330 7.80 -17.20 -13.71
CA SER A 330 7.89 -18.65 -13.84
C SER A 330 9.02 -19.07 -12.92
N LEU A 331 8.68 -19.54 -11.71
CA LEU A 331 9.58 -20.44 -11.00
C LEU A 331 9.82 -21.59 -11.97
N ALA A 332 11.06 -21.75 -12.40
CA ALA A 332 11.48 -22.81 -13.29
C ALA A 332 11.04 -24.15 -12.67
N MET A 333 9.93 -24.69 -13.16
CA MET A 333 9.75 -26.13 -13.15
C MET A 333 10.75 -26.67 -14.17
N VAL A 334 11.59 -27.57 -13.67
CA VAL A 334 12.51 -28.41 -14.45
C VAL A 334 11.80 -28.86 -15.73
N HIS A 335 12.47 -28.62 -16.87
CA HIS A 335 11.98 -28.95 -18.21
C HIS A 335 11.48 -30.39 -18.30
N GLY A 336 10.21 -30.54 -18.66
CA GLY A 336 9.70 -31.68 -19.43
C GLY A 336 9.22 -31.12 -20.77
N ASP A 337 9.85 -31.58 -21.85
CA ASP A 337 9.58 -31.17 -23.24
C ASP A 337 8.10 -31.28 -23.60
N VAL A 338 7.49 -30.21 -24.13
CA VAL A 338 6.23 -30.29 -24.88
C VAL A 338 6.20 -29.29 -26.03
N ILE A 339 6.53 -29.81 -27.22
CA ILE A 339 5.78 -29.80 -28.48
C ILE A 339 4.95 -28.54 -28.82
N GLU A 340 5.33 -27.87 -29.91
CA GLU A 340 4.53 -26.88 -30.65
C GLU A 340 3.24 -27.50 -31.22
N TYR A 341 2.10 -26.84 -31.04
CA TYR A 341 0.94 -27.00 -31.92
C TYR A 341 0.22 -25.69 -32.21
N ALA A 342 0.29 -25.34 -33.51
CA ALA A 342 -0.65 -24.70 -34.43
C ALA A 342 -1.74 -23.73 -33.90
N GLU A 343 -1.73 -22.55 -34.53
CA GLU A 343 -2.79 -21.54 -34.56
C GLU A 343 -4.15 -22.11 -34.96
N SER A 344 -5.22 -21.66 -34.28
CA SER A 344 -6.60 -21.82 -34.72
C SER A 344 -7.42 -20.53 -34.48
N ASP A 345 -7.51 -19.77 -35.57
CA ASP A 345 -8.59 -18.94 -36.13
C ASP A 345 -9.70 -18.32 -35.25
N HIS A 346 -9.39 -17.97 -34.01
CA HIS A 346 -10.14 -16.97 -33.26
C HIS A 346 -9.12 -15.98 -32.69
N GLY A 347 -9.26 -14.69 -33.01
CA GLY A 347 -8.27 -13.62 -32.71
C GLY A 347 -7.93 -13.36 -31.23
N LEU A 348 -8.19 -14.33 -30.35
CA LEU A 348 -7.78 -14.35 -28.95
C LEU A 348 -6.51 -15.21 -28.81
N SER A 349 -5.45 -14.61 -28.25
CA SER A 349 -4.23 -15.35 -27.92
C SER A 349 -4.51 -16.54 -27.01
N ALA A 350 -3.67 -17.58 -27.06
CA ALA A 350 -3.81 -18.78 -26.22
C ALA A 350 -3.91 -18.44 -24.71
N ASN A 351 -3.24 -17.36 -24.28
CA ASN A 351 -3.29 -16.86 -22.91
C ASN A 351 -4.67 -16.28 -22.54
N ILE A 352 -5.25 -15.43 -23.40
CA ILE A 352 -6.61 -14.89 -23.16
C ILE A 352 -7.64 -16.02 -23.14
N ARG A 353 -7.47 -17.00 -24.04
CA ARG A 353 -8.28 -18.21 -24.09
C ARG A 353 -8.23 -18.97 -22.76
N GLN A 354 -7.04 -19.22 -22.23
CA GLN A 354 -6.86 -19.92 -20.94
C GLN A 354 -7.46 -19.13 -19.76
N GLN A 355 -7.31 -17.81 -19.71
CA GLN A 355 -7.86 -16.97 -18.65
C GLN A 355 -9.39 -16.97 -18.63
N LEU A 356 -10.01 -16.87 -19.82
CA LEU A 356 -11.47 -16.94 -19.96
C LEU A 356 -12.00 -18.28 -19.46
N LEU A 357 -11.34 -19.39 -19.84
CA LEU A 357 -11.71 -20.73 -19.38
C LEU A 357 -11.56 -20.89 -17.87
N GLN A 358 -10.46 -20.43 -17.29
CA GLN A 358 -10.24 -20.47 -15.84
C GLN A 358 -11.30 -19.66 -15.09
N SER A 359 -11.64 -18.46 -15.57
CA SER A 359 -12.64 -17.61 -14.92
C SER A 359 -14.02 -18.27 -14.82
N LEU A 360 -14.40 -19.08 -15.82
CA LEU A 360 -15.67 -19.81 -15.84
C LEU A 360 -15.65 -21.06 -14.95
N VAL A 361 -14.52 -21.75 -14.86
CA VAL A 361 -14.36 -22.92 -13.97
C VAL A 361 -14.59 -22.50 -12.51
N TYR A 362 -14.14 -21.32 -12.12
CA TYR A 362 -14.27 -20.79 -10.76
C TYR A 362 -15.47 -19.87 -10.54
N LEU A 363 -16.32 -19.67 -11.56
CA LEU A 363 -17.53 -18.85 -11.43
C LEU A 363 -18.54 -19.53 -10.47
N PRO A 364 -18.98 -18.86 -9.39
CA PRO A 364 -19.97 -19.45 -8.48
C PRO A 364 -21.32 -19.65 -9.17
N ILE A 365 -22.00 -20.77 -8.93
CA ILE A 365 -23.34 -21.03 -9.50
C ILE A 365 -24.41 -20.05 -8.99
N SER A 366 -24.17 -19.43 -7.84
CA SER A 366 -25.09 -18.47 -7.22
C SER A 366 -25.16 -17.12 -7.92
N VAL A 367 -24.26 -16.83 -8.87
CA VAL A 367 -24.19 -15.52 -9.54
C VAL A 367 -24.72 -15.53 -10.98
N VAL A 368 -25.25 -16.66 -11.44
CA VAL A 368 -25.76 -16.84 -12.81
C VAL A 368 -27.26 -17.12 -12.82
N GLY A 369 -27.93 -16.78 -13.92
CA GLY A 369 -29.37 -16.99 -14.08
C GLY A 369 -29.77 -18.44 -14.40
N GLN A 370 -28.84 -19.24 -14.91
CA GLN A 370 -29.00 -20.69 -15.15
C GLN A 370 -27.86 -21.49 -14.50
N PRO A 371 -27.95 -21.83 -13.20
CA PRO A 371 -26.94 -22.61 -12.46
C PRO A 371 -26.56 -23.95 -13.12
N ASP A 372 -27.55 -24.70 -13.58
CA ASP A 372 -27.33 -26.02 -14.20
C ASP A 372 -26.59 -25.92 -15.55
N ALA A 373 -26.84 -24.85 -16.31
CA ALA A 373 -26.13 -24.57 -17.55
C ALA A 373 -24.65 -24.25 -17.29
N LEU A 374 -24.35 -23.58 -16.17
CA LEU A 374 -22.97 -23.31 -15.77
C LEU A 374 -22.25 -24.60 -15.35
N GLU A 375 -22.91 -25.50 -14.61
CA GLU A 375 -22.31 -26.79 -14.24
C GLU A 375 -22.13 -27.73 -15.45
N ALA A 376 -23.03 -27.69 -16.44
CA ALA A 376 -22.83 -28.38 -17.71
C ALA A 376 -21.63 -27.82 -18.48
N LEU A 377 -21.48 -26.49 -18.53
CA LEU A 377 -20.35 -25.82 -19.18
C LEU A 377 -19.02 -26.18 -18.49
N LYS A 378 -18.96 -26.12 -17.16
CA LYS A 378 -17.76 -26.50 -16.38
C LYS A 378 -17.34 -27.95 -16.63
N ARG A 379 -18.30 -28.87 -16.77
CA ARG A 379 -18.00 -30.28 -17.11
C ARG A 379 -17.36 -30.39 -18.49
N ASN A 380 -17.93 -29.74 -19.50
CA ASN A 380 -17.38 -29.74 -20.86
C ASN A 380 -15.98 -29.11 -20.92
N LEU A 381 -15.74 -28.03 -20.17
CA LEU A 381 -14.43 -27.37 -20.09
C LEU A 381 -13.35 -28.24 -19.44
N ARG A 382 -13.74 -29.21 -18.60
CA ARG A 382 -12.82 -30.12 -17.91
C ARG A 382 -12.52 -31.39 -18.71
N THR A 383 -13.32 -31.70 -19.72
CA THR A 383 -13.07 -32.84 -20.62
C THR A 383 -12.18 -32.39 -21.78
N GLU A 384 -10.95 -32.89 -21.81
CA GLU A 384 -10.03 -32.67 -22.93
C GLU A 384 -10.66 -33.20 -24.24
N ASN A 385 -10.61 -32.41 -25.31
CA ASN A 385 -11.12 -32.67 -26.68
C ASN A 385 -12.58 -32.35 -27.02
N SER A 386 -13.40 -31.74 -26.15
CA SER A 386 -14.80 -31.38 -26.51
C SER A 386 -15.08 -29.88 -26.69
N PHE A 387 -14.08 -29.03 -26.52
CA PHE A 387 -14.29 -27.58 -26.44
C PHE A 387 -14.24 -26.88 -27.81
N CYS A 388 -15.35 -26.24 -28.21
CA CYS A 388 -15.50 -25.48 -29.44
C CYS A 388 -15.68 -23.98 -29.14
N TRP A 389 -14.76 -23.13 -29.60
CA TRP A 389 -14.84 -21.66 -29.42
C TRP A 389 -16.05 -21.03 -30.12
N LYS A 390 -16.55 -21.65 -31.20
CA LYS A 390 -17.75 -21.18 -31.92
C LYS A 390 -19.02 -21.29 -31.07
N ASP A 391 -19.09 -22.28 -30.19
CA ASP A 391 -20.23 -22.52 -29.31
C ASP A 391 -20.07 -21.82 -27.94
N TYR A 392 -18.84 -21.45 -27.57
CA TYR A 392 -18.51 -20.78 -26.31
C TYR A 392 -19.36 -19.52 -26.05
N GLY A 393 -19.44 -18.61 -27.02
CA GLY A 393 -20.20 -17.37 -26.86
C GLY A 393 -21.69 -17.61 -26.58
N ARG A 394 -22.27 -18.63 -27.21
CA ARG A 394 -23.68 -19.00 -27.01
C ARG A 394 -23.91 -19.64 -25.63
N GLN A 395 -23.00 -20.52 -25.20
CA GLN A 395 -23.07 -21.21 -23.92
C GLN A 395 -22.88 -20.22 -22.75
N VAL A 396 -21.95 -19.26 -22.89
CA VAL A 396 -21.79 -18.17 -21.92
C VAL A 396 -23.01 -17.26 -21.90
N ALA A 397 -23.62 -16.93 -23.04
CA ALA A 397 -24.86 -16.15 -23.04
C ALA A 397 -26.02 -16.87 -22.32
N GLN A 398 -26.06 -18.21 -22.38
CA GLN A 398 -27.11 -19.01 -21.75
C GLN A 398 -27.05 -19.00 -20.22
N ILE A 399 -25.85 -19.03 -19.61
CA ILE A 399 -25.71 -19.00 -18.14
C ILE A 399 -26.25 -17.69 -17.54
N TRP A 400 -26.23 -16.60 -18.28
CA TRP A 400 -26.72 -15.28 -17.82
C TRP A 400 -28.22 -15.04 -18.07
N ARG A 401 -28.98 -16.02 -18.57
CA ARG A 401 -30.43 -15.89 -18.76
C ARG A 401 -31.17 -16.08 -17.43
N TYR A 402 -31.79 -15.03 -16.91
CA TYR A 402 -32.64 -15.12 -15.74
C TYR A 402 -34.08 -15.46 -16.17
N PRO A 403 -34.79 -16.36 -15.45
CA PRO A 403 -36.20 -16.59 -15.71
C PRO A 403 -36.97 -15.27 -15.55
N VAL A 404 -37.85 -14.99 -16.49
CA VAL A 404 -38.78 -13.86 -16.38
C VAL A 404 -39.79 -14.21 -15.27
N PRO A 405 -40.06 -13.33 -14.30
CA PRO A 405 -41.08 -13.60 -13.28
C PRO A 405 -42.42 -13.91 -13.94
N ALA A 406 -43.07 -15.01 -13.55
CA ALA A 406 -44.46 -15.24 -13.92
C ALA A 406 -45.31 -14.19 -13.22
N ASN A 407 -46.07 -13.40 -14.00
CA ASN A 407 -47.08 -12.47 -13.48
C ASN A 407 -48.26 -13.22 -12.87
#